data_AF-A0A836HLG0-F1
#
_entry.id   AF-A0A836HLG0-F1
#
_cell.length_a   1.000
_cell.length_b   1.000
_cell.length_c   1.000
_cell.angle_alpha   90.00
_cell.angle_beta   90.00
_cell.angle_gamma   90.00
#
_symmetry.space_group_name_H-M   'P 1'
#
loop_
_entity.id
_entity.type
_entity.pdbx_description
1 polymer ?
#
loop_
_entity_poly.entity_id
_entity_poly.type
_entity_poly.pdbx_seq_one_letter_code
_entity_poly.pdbx_strand_id
1 'polypeptide(L)'
;MLKCSIVSLRRGKPRPRAGMFPEKYRRVPALLKPQQGGQQYFSEFLIRSANDALEAQQHRQQQGHDSAYPAGNVSAAQMLAGGDAAAIGAVDGSEASSMHPRLPQADIDRMLQRSRAETIEAELKQLAAQDGFVSQRGFNERLWYEQEHHRLRTLGDGAEASPSEGAATAEAAAEVRALPERILGDDYFKGKFGYSLLKEPSADQSIAPDSISTYAQLDLWGEMPKYSRDMVFLYLVSRRRNTYAVAYDYDGKRLLPTYTAGNRGLKGGDRGFRGDGSTDNGHQVASMYLNDLLPKIREARAASGRPLGRGEKVDLVVRVMGFYNGRQGAVRAVQDRSADFRVRFLEDVTPFPLNGPKMPRGVFR
;
A
#
# COMPACT_ATOMS: atom_id res chain seq x y z
N MET A 1 -3.70 64.04 -33.44
CA MET A 1 -4.30 62.74 -33.85
C MET A 1 -4.79 62.00 -32.61
N LEU A 2 -6.08 62.15 -32.28
CA LEU A 2 -6.74 61.51 -31.14
C LEU A 2 -6.92 60.02 -31.43
N LYS A 3 -6.23 59.14 -30.69
CA LYS A 3 -6.44 57.69 -30.75
C LYS A 3 -7.68 57.35 -29.91
N CYS A 4 -8.81 57.15 -30.58
CA CYS A 4 -10.05 56.67 -30.00
C CYS A 4 -9.83 55.34 -29.26
N SER A 5 -10.02 55.34 -27.94
CA SER A 5 -10.13 54.11 -27.15
C SER A 5 -11.47 53.44 -27.48
N ILE A 6 -11.41 52.38 -28.28
CA ILE A 6 -12.53 51.45 -28.47
C ILE A 6 -12.77 50.75 -27.13
N VAL A 7 -13.60 51.34 -26.28
CA VAL A 7 -14.26 50.62 -25.18
C VAL A 7 -15.40 49.85 -25.82
N SER A 8 -15.10 48.65 -26.32
CA SER A 8 -16.14 47.72 -26.77
C SER A 8 -16.96 47.27 -25.56
N LEU A 9 -18.08 47.93 -25.28
CA LEU A 9 -19.19 47.33 -24.54
C LEU A 9 -19.58 46.06 -25.30
N ARG A 10 -19.22 44.89 -24.78
CA ARG A 10 -19.50 43.63 -25.46
C ARG A 10 -20.98 43.27 -25.28
N ARG A 11 -21.65 43.05 -26.42
CA ARG A 11 -23.06 42.66 -26.56
C ARG A 11 -23.32 41.33 -25.84
N GLY A 12 -23.84 41.33 -24.60
CA GLY A 12 -24.50 40.19 -23.93
C GLY A 12 -23.77 38.83 -23.85
N LYS A 13 -22.52 38.70 -24.28
CA LYS A 13 -21.76 37.44 -24.33
C LYS A 13 -20.88 37.28 -23.08
N PRO A 14 -20.71 36.03 -22.58
CA PRO A 14 -19.78 35.76 -21.48
C PRO A 14 -18.37 36.29 -21.77
N ARG A 15 -17.74 36.88 -20.76
CA ARG A 15 -16.37 37.40 -20.88
C ARG A 15 -15.42 36.25 -21.21
N PRO A 16 -14.46 36.43 -22.15
CA PRO A 16 -13.42 35.44 -22.39
C PRO A 16 -12.62 35.16 -21.11
N ARG A 17 -12.14 33.91 -20.99
CA ARG A 17 -11.23 33.52 -19.91
C ARG A 17 -9.98 34.41 -19.91
N ALA A 18 -9.37 34.63 -18.73
CA ALA A 18 -8.29 35.60 -18.58
C ALA A 18 -7.10 35.38 -19.55
N GLY A 19 -6.75 34.11 -19.83
CA GLY A 19 -5.68 33.76 -20.78
C GLY A 19 -6.01 33.99 -22.26
N MET A 20 -7.23 34.40 -22.58
CA MET A 20 -7.61 34.81 -23.95
C MET A 20 -7.29 36.28 -24.23
N PHE A 21 -6.87 37.02 -23.21
CA PHE A 21 -6.33 38.36 -23.39
C PHE A 21 -4.81 38.27 -23.53
N PRO A 22 -4.19 39.12 -24.35
CA PRO A 22 -2.73 39.19 -24.40
C PRO A 22 -2.18 39.47 -23.01
N GLU A 23 -1.02 38.89 -22.70
CA GLU A 23 -0.39 38.94 -21.38
C GLU A 23 -0.42 40.35 -20.79
N LYS A 24 -0.95 40.50 -19.57
CA LYS A 24 -1.24 41.80 -18.94
C LYS A 24 0.03 42.65 -18.83
N TYR A 25 1.14 42.00 -18.50
CA TYR A 25 2.45 42.63 -18.36
C TYR A 25 3.36 42.35 -19.56
N ARG A 26 2.81 42.11 -20.76
CA ARG A 26 3.60 41.82 -21.98
C ARG A 26 4.58 42.93 -22.36
N ARG A 27 4.30 44.17 -21.95
CA ARG A 27 5.16 45.33 -22.20
C ARG A 27 6.23 45.52 -21.12
N VAL A 28 6.24 44.69 -20.08
CA VAL A 28 7.22 44.74 -18.99
C VAL A 28 8.35 43.76 -19.30
N PRO A 29 9.60 44.24 -19.47
CA PRO A 29 10.79 43.39 -19.61
C PRO A 29 10.88 42.30 -18.54
N ALA A 30 11.45 41.14 -18.88
CA ALA A 30 11.55 40.00 -17.96
C ALA A 30 12.35 40.32 -16.68
N LEU A 31 13.39 41.17 -16.79
CA LEU A 31 14.22 41.62 -15.66
C LEU A 31 13.46 42.38 -14.56
N LEU A 32 12.25 42.88 -14.87
CA LEU A 32 11.43 43.63 -13.93
C LEU A 32 10.34 42.78 -13.26
N LYS A 33 10.21 41.49 -13.62
CA LYS A 33 9.15 40.60 -13.12
C LYS A 33 9.64 39.16 -12.85
N PRO A 34 10.08 38.85 -11.63
CA PRO A 34 10.35 39.76 -10.52
C PRO A 34 11.68 40.51 -10.71
N GLN A 35 11.81 41.69 -10.10
CA GLN A 35 13.11 42.33 -9.95
C GLN A 35 14.01 41.45 -9.09
N GLN A 36 15.19 41.09 -9.62
CA GLN A 36 16.21 40.31 -8.90
C GLN A 36 17.03 41.22 -7.97
N GLY A 37 16.34 41.88 -7.03
CA GLY A 37 16.97 42.67 -5.96
C GLY A 37 17.72 41.77 -4.98
N GLY A 38 18.60 42.37 -4.16
CA GLY A 38 19.41 41.62 -3.17
C GLY A 38 20.75 41.11 -3.68
N GLN A 39 21.21 41.54 -4.87
CA GLN A 39 22.53 41.20 -5.41
C GLN A 39 23.69 41.56 -4.46
N GLN A 40 23.50 42.58 -3.61
CA GLN A 40 24.47 42.99 -2.59
C GLN A 40 24.81 41.88 -1.58
N TYR A 41 23.91 40.92 -1.35
CA TYR A 41 24.12 39.81 -0.42
C TYR A 41 24.75 38.58 -1.10
N PHE A 42 24.88 38.57 -2.43
CA PHE A 42 25.33 37.38 -3.14
C PHE A 42 26.77 36.99 -2.77
N SER A 43 27.69 37.96 -2.70
CA SER A 43 29.07 37.72 -2.29
C SER A 43 29.15 37.26 -0.83
N GLU A 44 28.34 37.83 0.04
CA GLU A 44 28.23 37.45 1.45
C GLU A 44 27.79 35.99 1.60
N PHE A 45 26.73 35.57 0.89
CA PHE A 45 26.26 34.18 0.92
C PHE A 45 27.27 33.21 0.31
N LEU A 46 27.99 33.61 -0.74
CA LEU A 46 29.02 32.78 -1.35
C LEU A 46 30.17 32.52 -0.36
N ILE A 47 30.67 33.58 0.29
CA ILE A 47 31.71 33.47 1.32
C ILE A 47 31.20 32.66 2.52
N ARG A 48 29.96 32.91 2.96
CA ARG A 48 29.35 32.14 4.05
C ARG A 48 29.25 30.66 3.72
N SER A 49 28.81 30.30 2.50
CA SER A 49 28.75 28.90 2.08
C SER A 49 30.13 28.22 2.01
N ALA A 50 31.16 28.97 1.63
CA ALA A 50 32.54 28.48 1.63
C ALA A 50 33.06 28.27 3.07
N ASN A 51 32.74 29.21 3.98
CA ASN A 51 33.07 29.07 5.39
C ASN A 51 32.31 27.90 6.04
N ASP A 52 31.00 27.77 5.80
CA ASP A 52 30.17 26.67 6.29
C ASP A 52 30.70 25.31 5.78
N ALA A 53 31.19 25.25 4.53
CA ALA A 53 31.80 24.04 3.97
C ALA A 53 33.13 23.70 4.65
N LEU A 54 33.96 24.70 4.96
CA LEU A 54 35.21 24.51 5.70
C LEU A 54 34.96 24.10 7.15
N GLU A 55 34.00 24.74 7.83
CA GLU A 55 33.58 24.36 9.19
C GLU A 55 33.04 22.93 9.21
N ALA A 56 32.19 22.55 8.24
CA ALA A 56 31.72 21.17 8.10
C ALA A 56 32.86 20.17 7.85
N GLN A 57 33.87 20.56 7.08
CA GLN A 57 35.07 19.74 6.87
C GLN A 57 35.91 19.61 8.13
N GLN A 58 36.11 20.70 8.88
CA GLN A 58 36.83 20.70 10.16
C GLN A 58 36.10 19.86 11.22
N HIS A 59 34.76 19.93 11.27
CA HIS A 59 33.96 19.07 12.16
C HIS A 59 34.11 17.59 11.82
N ARG A 60 34.18 17.22 10.54
CA ARG A 60 34.48 15.82 10.14
C ARG A 60 35.89 15.39 10.57
N GLN A 61 36.88 16.27 10.43
CA GLN A 61 38.26 16.00 10.86
C GLN A 61 38.38 15.82 12.36
N GLN A 62 37.69 16.64 13.16
CA GLN A 62 37.69 16.54 14.61
C GLN A 62 36.92 15.29 15.10
N GLN A 63 35.76 14.96 14.51
CA GLN A 63 35.04 13.73 14.84
C GLN A 63 35.80 12.45 14.44
N GLY A 64 36.60 12.49 13.39
CA GLY A 64 37.53 11.42 13.03
C GLY A 64 38.67 11.23 14.04
N HIS A 65 39.01 12.27 14.82
CA HIS A 65 40.07 12.23 15.82
C HIS A 65 39.60 11.79 17.22
N ASP A 66 38.33 12.07 17.58
CA ASP A 66 37.78 11.74 18.90
C ASP A 66 37.20 10.31 19.01
N SER A 67 37.15 9.53 17.92
CA SER A 67 36.74 8.11 17.93
C SER A 67 37.88 7.13 18.27
N ALA A 68 39.09 7.63 18.56
CA ALA A 68 40.26 6.81 18.86
C ALA A 68 40.63 6.85 20.35
N TYR A 69 39.71 6.46 21.23
CA TYR A 69 40.08 5.99 22.58
C TYR A 69 39.36 4.67 22.93
N PRO A 70 40.10 3.66 23.41
CA PRO A 70 39.57 2.33 23.68
C PRO A 70 38.88 2.32 25.04
N ALA A 71 37.55 2.15 25.07
CA ALA A 71 36.88 1.68 26.26
C ALA A 71 37.19 0.19 26.41
N GLY A 72 38.13 -0.13 27.30
CA GLY A 72 38.48 -1.50 27.63
C GLY A 72 37.28 -2.28 28.16
N ASN A 73 37.00 -3.41 27.52
CA ASN A 73 36.70 -4.64 28.25
C ASN A 73 37.13 -5.83 27.39
N VAL A 74 38.05 -6.59 27.96
CA VAL A 74 38.59 -7.83 27.40
C VAL A 74 37.48 -8.89 27.44
N SER A 75 37.18 -9.48 26.29
CA SER A 75 36.49 -10.76 26.20
C SER A 75 36.98 -11.50 24.95
N ALA A 76 37.58 -12.66 25.21
CA ALA A 76 38.23 -13.57 24.29
C ALA A 76 37.44 -13.89 23.00
N ALA A 77 37.99 -13.53 21.83
CA ALA A 77 37.77 -14.24 20.56
C ALA A 77 38.57 -13.62 19.39
N GLN A 78 39.89 -13.38 19.52
CA GLN A 78 40.71 -13.13 18.31
C GLN A 78 42.20 -13.38 18.56
N MET A 79 42.53 -14.60 18.96
CA MET A 79 43.81 -15.20 18.60
C MET A 79 43.53 -16.18 17.47
N LEU A 80 43.92 -15.83 16.25
CA LEU A 80 44.36 -16.73 15.17
C LEU A 80 44.47 -15.94 13.86
N ALA A 81 45.61 -15.29 13.68
CA ALA A 81 46.36 -15.24 12.42
C ALA A 81 47.55 -14.29 12.63
N GLY A 82 48.71 -14.86 12.97
CA GLY A 82 49.99 -14.20 12.73
C GLY A 82 50.15 -13.92 11.23
N GLY A 83 50.98 -13.01 10.77
CA GLY A 83 52.01 -12.24 11.45
C GLY A 83 52.93 -11.81 10.33
N ASP A 84 53.12 -10.51 10.17
CA ASP A 84 54.36 -9.95 9.65
C ASP A 84 54.45 -8.50 10.13
N ALA A 85 55.34 -8.31 11.09
CA ALA A 85 55.69 -7.03 11.67
C ALA A 85 56.95 -6.53 10.97
N ALA A 86 56.85 -5.46 10.17
CA ALA A 86 57.95 -4.56 9.89
C ALA A 86 57.44 -3.26 9.25
N ALA A 87 56.95 -2.33 10.08
CA ALA A 87 57.20 -0.88 9.99
C ALA A 87 56.28 -0.17 11.00
N ILE A 88 56.72 -0.11 12.25
CA ILE A 88 56.28 0.94 13.17
C ILE A 88 57.08 2.18 12.78
N GLY A 89 56.41 3.20 12.26
CA GLY A 89 57.04 4.46 11.91
C GLY A 89 56.03 5.54 11.60
N ALA A 90 55.89 6.46 12.55
CA ALA A 90 55.23 7.76 12.46
C ALA A 90 53.71 7.78 12.29
N VAL A 91 53.05 8.01 13.44
CA VAL A 91 51.85 8.84 13.54
C VAL A 91 52.16 10.18 12.88
N ASP A 92 51.70 10.38 11.64
CA ASP A 92 51.62 11.71 11.05
C ASP A 92 50.17 11.94 10.63
N GLY A 93 49.49 12.67 11.52
CA GLY A 93 48.20 13.26 11.24
C GLY A 93 48.37 14.31 10.15
N SER A 94 48.04 13.94 8.92
CA SER A 94 47.59 14.91 7.94
C SER A 94 46.55 14.23 7.06
N GLU A 95 45.31 14.72 7.11
CA GLU A 95 44.39 14.62 5.97
C GLU A 95 44.89 15.54 4.84
N ALA A 96 46.14 15.34 4.42
CA ALA A 96 46.55 15.72 3.09
C ALA A 96 45.78 14.80 2.12
N SER A 97 45.37 15.36 0.99
CA SER A 97 44.68 14.67 -0.10
C SER A 97 45.03 13.19 -0.18
N SER A 98 44.04 12.32 -0.39
CA SER A 98 44.19 10.87 -0.59
C SER A 98 45.06 10.46 -1.81
N MET A 99 45.96 11.33 -2.25
CA MET A 99 47.12 11.01 -3.07
C MET A 99 48.11 10.20 -2.25
N HIS A 100 47.77 8.93 -2.04
CA HIS A 100 48.76 7.90 -1.73
C HIS A 100 49.39 7.46 -3.05
N PRO A 101 50.63 7.90 -3.38
CA PRO A 101 51.28 7.47 -4.61
C PRO A 101 51.48 5.95 -4.54
N ARG A 102 50.70 5.19 -5.32
CA ARG A 102 50.85 3.75 -5.45
C ARG A 102 51.72 3.46 -6.66
N LEU A 103 52.91 2.91 -6.41
CA LEU A 103 53.79 2.41 -7.46
C LEU A 103 53.23 1.07 -7.97
N PRO A 104 53.04 0.86 -9.29
CA PRO A 104 52.53 -0.41 -9.82
C PRO A 104 53.47 -1.58 -9.52
N GLN A 105 54.78 -1.33 -9.33
CA GLN A 105 55.75 -2.36 -8.95
C GLN A 105 55.55 -2.89 -7.52
N ALA A 106 54.86 -2.13 -6.66
CA ALA A 106 54.58 -2.57 -5.29
C ALA A 106 53.40 -3.58 -5.20
N ASP A 107 52.67 -3.81 -6.30
CA ASP A 107 51.49 -4.69 -6.34
C ASP A 107 51.75 -6.02 -7.10
N ILE A 108 53.03 -6.35 -7.35
CA ILE A 108 53.43 -7.56 -8.10
C ILE A 108 52.90 -8.83 -7.45
N ASP A 109 52.94 -8.90 -6.11
CA ASP A 109 52.47 -10.08 -5.38
C ASP A 109 50.97 -10.33 -5.59
N ARG A 110 50.15 -9.27 -5.69
CA ARG A 110 48.72 -9.41 -6.02
C ARG A 110 48.49 -9.87 -7.45
N MET A 111 49.30 -9.39 -8.40
CA MET A 111 49.22 -9.86 -9.80
C MET A 111 49.61 -11.33 -9.93
N LEU A 112 50.64 -11.77 -9.19
CA LEU A 112 51.05 -13.17 -9.14
C LEU A 112 49.98 -14.03 -8.45
N GLN A 113 49.33 -13.54 -7.40
CA GLN A 113 48.21 -14.23 -6.76
C GLN A 113 47.06 -14.47 -7.74
N ARG A 114 46.66 -13.48 -8.54
CA ARG A 114 45.61 -13.63 -9.56
C ARG A 114 45.98 -14.57 -10.71
N SER A 115 47.27 -14.79 -10.92
CA SER A 115 47.80 -15.70 -11.96
C SER A 115 47.83 -17.17 -11.52
N ARG A 116 47.44 -17.48 -10.28
CA ARG A 116 47.38 -18.86 -9.79
C ARG A 116 46.19 -19.60 -10.39
N ALA A 117 46.33 -20.91 -10.55
CA ALA A 117 45.26 -21.75 -11.11
C ALA A 117 43.95 -21.67 -10.29
N GLU A 118 44.05 -21.62 -8.97
CA GLU A 118 42.91 -21.54 -8.05
C GLU A 118 42.08 -20.26 -8.25
N THR A 119 42.75 -19.10 -8.42
CA THR A 119 42.06 -17.83 -8.66
C THR A 119 41.44 -17.76 -10.04
N ILE A 120 42.11 -18.32 -11.05
CA ILE A 120 41.58 -18.42 -12.40
C ILE A 120 40.35 -19.34 -12.42
N GLU A 121 40.37 -20.46 -11.70
CA GLU A 121 39.22 -21.36 -11.59
C GLU A 121 38.04 -20.67 -10.89
N ALA A 122 38.29 -19.90 -9.83
CA ALA A 122 37.26 -19.12 -9.16
C ALA A 122 36.65 -18.03 -10.07
N GLU A 123 37.48 -17.31 -10.83
CA GLU A 123 37.04 -16.30 -11.81
C GLU A 123 36.22 -16.96 -12.94
N LEU A 124 36.64 -18.13 -13.43
CA LEU A 124 35.89 -18.90 -14.45
C LEU A 124 34.54 -19.39 -13.93
N LYS A 125 34.46 -19.85 -12.67
CA LYS A 125 33.19 -20.22 -12.03
C LYS A 125 32.27 -19.01 -11.88
N GLN A 126 32.79 -17.87 -11.46
CA GLN A 126 32.03 -16.63 -11.34
C GLN A 126 31.51 -16.15 -12.70
N LEU A 127 32.36 -16.20 -13.73
CA LEU A 127 31.99 -15.82 -15.10
C LEU A 127 30.88 -16.74 -15.62
N ALA A 128 31.02 -18.06 -15.49
CA ALA A 128 30.01 -19.03 -15.93
C ALA A 128 28.67 -18.82 -15.21
N ALA A 129 28.67 -18.43 -13.94
CA ALA A 129 27.46 -18.09 -13.20
C ALA A 129 26.80 -16.78 -13.68
N GLN A 130 27.59 -15.81 -14.14
CA GLN A 130 27.11 -14.52 -14.65
C GLN A 130 26.72 -14.55 -16.13
N ASP A 131 27.23 -15.50 -16.91
CA ASP A 131 26.92 -15.70 -18.33
C ASP A 131 25.57 -16.40 -18.58
N GLY A 132 24.85 -16.74 -17.52
CA GLY A 132 23.45 -17.15 -17.62
C GLY A 132 22.55 -16.02 -18.18
N PHE A 133 21.40 -16.36 -18.76
CA PHE A 133 20.47 -15.36 -19.28
C PHE A 133 19.99 -14.42 -18.16
N VAL A 134 20.49 -13.19 -18.14
CA VAL A 134 20.08 -12.17 -17.17
C VAL A 134 18.88 -11.40 -17.72
N SER A 135 17.70 -11.62 -17.12
CA SER A 135 16.48 -10.88 -17.47
C SER A 135 16.48 -9.42 -16.97
N GLN A 136 17.41 -9.07 -16.08
CA GLN A 136 17.54 -7.76 -15.46
C GLN A 136 18.59 -6.89 -16.19
N ARG A 137 18.12 -5.82 -16.85
CA ARG A 137 19.00 -4.88 -17.57
C ARG A 137 19.64 -3.81 -16.67
N GLY A 138 19.05 -3.52 -15.51
CA GLY A 138 19.51 -2.47 -14.60
C GLY A 138 18.92 -2.61 -13.22
N PHE A 139 19.30 -1.72 -12.32
CA PHE A 139 18.75 -1.71 -10.96
C PHE A 139 17.23 -1.51 -11.01
N ASN A 140 16.50 -2.41 -10.35
CA ASN A 140 15.05 -2.36 -10.21
C ASN A 140 14.71 -2.42 -8.73
N GLU A 141 14.22 -1.31 -8.20
CA GLU A 141 13.89 -1.14 -6.79
C GLU A 141 12.89 -2.20 -6.29
N ARG A 142 11.89 -2.56 -7.11
CA ARG A 142 10.88 -3.55 -6.73
C ARG A 142 11.48 -4.95 -6.58
N LEU A 143 12.32 -5.36 -7.53
CA LEU A 143 12.99 -6.66 -7.46
C LEU A 143 13.93 -6.73 -6.26
N TRP A 144 14.67 -5.65 -6.01
CA TRP A 144 15.53 -5.55 -4.83
C TRP A 144 14.71 -5.65 -3.53
N TYR A 145 13.61 -4.91 -3.43
CA TYR A 145 12.72 -4.95 -2.25
C TYR A 145 12.13 -6.34 -2.02
N GLU A 146 11.62 -7.00 -3.07
CA GLU A 146 11.06 -8.35 -2.97
C GLU A 146 12.14 -9.36 -2.54
N GLN A 147 13.34 -9.30 -3.14
CA GLN A 147 14.48 -10.16 -2.77
C GLN A 147 14.94 -9.96 -1.33
N GLU A 148 15.08 -8.70 -0.90
CA GLU A 148 15.49 -8.39 0.47
C GLU A 148 14.40 -8.79 1.48
N HIS A 149 13.13 -8.58 1.13
CA HIS A 149 12.02 -9.03 1.96
C HIS A 149 11.94 -10.56 2.06
N HIS A 150 12.27 -11.28 0.98
CA HIS A 150 12.42 -12.74 1.03
C HIS A 150 13.60 -13.14 1.91
N ARG A 151 14.75 -12.48 1.77
CA ARG A 151 15.93 -12.72 2.61
C ARG A 151 15.64 -12.49 4.09
N LEU A 152 14.95 -11.41 4.43
CA LEU A 152 14.55 -11.09 5.81
C LEU A 152 13.52 -12.09 6.35
N ARG A 153 12.62 -12.62 5.51
CA ARG A 153 11.72 -13.71 5.92
C ARG A 153 12.47 -15.00 6.19
N THR A 154 13.41 -15.37 5.33
CA THR A 154 14.23 -16.59 5.52
C THR A 154 15.19 -16.48 6.71
N LEU A 155 15.60 -15.27 7.10
CA LEU A 155 16.39 -15.01 8.31
C LEU A 155 15.52 -14.80 9.57
N GLY A 156 14.25 -14.40 9.41
CA GLY A 156 13.33 -14.05 10.50
C GLY A 156 12.46 -15.22 10.99
N ASP A 157 12.26 -16.26 10.17
CA ASP A 157 11.83 -17.57 10.66
C ASP A 157 13.03 -18.20 11.37
N GLY A 158 13.01 -18.17 12.71
CA GLY A 158 14.08 -18.61 13.60
C GLY A 158 14.47 -20.08 13.47
N ALA A 159 15.17 -20.40 12.38
CA ALA A 159 16.23 -21.38 12.36
C ALA A 159 17.48 -20.62 11.91
N GLU A 160 18.56 -20.72 12.68
CA GLU A 160 19.89 -20.38 12.22
C GLU A 160 20.22 -21.25 11.00
N ALA A 161 19.74 -20.86 9.82
CA ALA A 161 20.32 -21.30 8.57
C ALA A 161 21.66 -20.56 8.46
N SER A 162 22.64 -21.08 9.20
CA SER A 162 24.04 -20.94 8.88
C SER A 162 24.20 -21.08 7.36
N PRO A 163 25.03 -20.28 6.67
CA PRO A 163 25.26 -20.44 5.23
C PRO A 163 25.96 -21.78 4.86
N SER A 164 25.95 -22.77 5.75
CA SER A 164 26.51 -24.10 5.57
C SER A 164 25.47 -25.23 5.59
N GLU A 165 24.20 -25.01 5.94
CA GLU A 165 23.20 -26.11 6.01
C GLU A 165 22.41 -26.36 4.70
N GLY A 166 22.95 -25.91 3.57
CA GLY A 166 22.64 -26.46 2.24
C GLY A 166 23.75 -27.36 1.68
N ALA A 167 24.88 -27.46 2.40
CA ALA A 167 26.04 -28.29 2.03
C ALA A 167 26.47 -29.28 3.12
N ALA A 168 25.92 -29.17 4.34
CA ALA A 168 26.34 -29.97 5.49
C ALA A 168 25.40 -31.11 5.92
N THR A 169 24.37 -31.46 5.15
CA THR A 169 23.67 -32.77 5.28
C THR A 169 24.22 -33.82 4.32
N ALA A 170 25.44 -33.63 3.81
CA ALA A 170 26.15 -34.64 3.01
C ALA A 170 27.37 -35.26 3.72
N GLU A 171 27.81 -34.74 4.88
CA GLU A 171 29.02 -35.23 5.56
C GLU A 171 28.78 -35.89 6.94
N ALA A 172 27.55 -35.84 7.47
CA ALA A 172 27.19 -36.51 8.74
C ALA A 172 26.42 -37.84 8.55
N ALA A 173 26.50 -38.46 7.38
CA ALA A 173 26.04 -39.83 7.12
C ALA A 173 27.17 -40.71 6.56
N ALA A 174 28.41 -40.43 6.94
CA ALA A 174 29.58 -41.24 6.61
C ALA A 174 29.68 -42.52 7.47
N GLU A 175 28.56 -43.13 7.85
CA GLU A 175 28.52 -44.48 8.43
C GLU A 175 27.23 -45.21 8.03
N VAL A 176 27.07 -45.47 6.73
CA VAL A 176 26.76 -46.76 6.11
C VAL A 176 26.87 -46.48 4.61
N ARG A 177 27.69 -47.25 3.89
CA ARG A 177 27.79 -47.19 2.41
C ARG A 177 26.45 -47.59 1.77
N ALA A 178 25.45 -46.73 1.82
CA ALA A 178 24.27 -46.81 0.99
C ALA A 178 24.59 -46.02 -0.28
N LEU A 179 24.48 -46.68 -1.44
CA LEU A 179 24.52 -46.00 -2.73
C LEU A 179 23.51 -44.84 -2.72
N PRO A 180 23.77 -43.72 -3.41
CA PRO A 180 22.82 -42.61 -3.50
C PRO A 180 21.46 -43.13 -3.96
N GLU A 181 20.38 -42.49 -3.50
CA GLU A 181 19.03 -42.86 -3.95
C GLU A 181 18.99 -42.87 -5.48
N ARG A 182 18.50 -43.97 -6.04
CA ARG A 182 18.46 -44.18 -7.47
C ARG A 182 17.57 -43.11 -8.10
N ILE A 183 18.16 -42.20 -8.87
CA ILE A 183 17.42 -41.23 -9.68
C ILE A 183 16.52 -42.03 -10.64
N LEU A 184 15.22 -41.76 -10.55
CA LEU A 184 14.21 -42.42 -11.37
C LEU A 184 14.32 -41.87 -12.79
N GLY A 185 14.50 -42.77 -13.76
CA GLY A 185 14.57 -42.40 -15.17
C GLY A 185 13.18 -42.14 -15.77
N ASP A 186 13.16 -41.62 -16.99
CA ASP A 186 11.91 -41.36 -17.73
C ASP A 186 11.09 -42.64 -17.96
N ASP A 187 11.75 -43.80 -17.99
CA ASP A 187 11.13 -45.13 -18.06
C ASP A 187 10.23 -45.42 -16.86
N TYR A 188 10.66 -45.04 -15.66
CA TYR A 188 9.86 -45.15 -14.44
C TYR A 188 8.59 -44.30 -14.53
N PHE A 189 8.70 -43.06 -15.03
CA PHE A 189 7.57 -42.13 -15.12
C PHE A 189 6.60 -42.46 -16.27
N LYS A 190 7.07 -43.04 -17.37
CA LYS A 190 6.21 -43.54 -18.47
C LYS A 190 5.20 -44.60 -17.99
N GLY A 191 5.56 -45.40 -17.00
CA GLY A 191 4.67 -46.40 -16.39
C GLY A 191 3.71 -45.84 -15.32
N LYS A 192 3.82 -44.56 -14.95
CA LYS A 192 3.09 -43.96 -13.84
C LYS A 192 2.28 -42.74 -14.29
N PHE A 193 1.13 -43.01 -14.91
CA PHE A 193 0.18 -41.98 -15.35
C PHE A 193 -0.22 -40.98 -14.24
N GLY A 194 -0.31 -41.44 -12.97
CA GLY A 194 -0.61 -40.55 -11.84
C GLY A 194 0.46 -39.48 -11.60
N TYR A 195 1.74 -39.77 -11.86
CA TYR A 195 2.83 -38.80 -11.65
C TYR A 195 2.81 -37.68 -12.69
N SER A 196 2.46 -37.98 -13.95
CA SER A 196 2.29 -36.95 -14.98
C SER A 196 1.21 -35.93 -14.64
N LEU A 197 0.20 -36.31 -13.85
CA LEU A 197 -0.88 -35.41 -13.41
C LEU A 197 -0.46 -34.53 -12.21
N LEU A 198 0.54 -34.94 -11.43
CA LEU A 198 1.04 -34.18 -10.28
C LEU A 198 2.06 -33.11 -10.69
N LYS A 199 2.78 -33.32 -11.80
CA LYS A 199 3.79 -32.37 -12.30
C LYS A 199 3.17 -31.15 -12.98
N GLU A 200 2.03 -31.34 -13.63
CA GLU A 200 1.25 -30.28 -14.30
C GLU A 200 -0.16 -30.22 -13.71
N PRO A 201 -0.33 -29.75 -12.46
CA PRO A 201 -1.67 -29.41 -12.01
C PRO A 201 -2.19 -28.32 -12.96
N SER A 202 -3.34 -28.58 -13.59
CA SER A 202 -4.04 -27.60 -14.42
C SER A 202 -4.15 -26.27 -13.65
N ALA A 203 -4.05 -25.11 -14.32
CA ALA A 203 -4.09 -23.79 -13.67
C ALA A 203 -5.31 -23.56 -12.77
N ASP A 204 -6.40 -24.30 -12.98
CA ASP A 204 -7.61 -24.29 -12.15
C ASP A 204 -7.51 -25.15 -10.86
N GLN A 205 -6.44 -25.95 -10.72
CA GLN A 205 -6.09 -26.76 -9.55
C GLN A 205 -4.92 -26.13 -8.79
N SER A 206 -4.98 -24.83 -8.53
CA SER A 206 -4.04 -24.12 -7.63
C SER A 206 -4.21 -24.50 -6.14
N ILE A 207 -4.82 -25.65 -5.86
CA ILE A 207 -4.81 -26.28 -4.54
C ILE A 207 -3.52 -27.09 -4.51
N ALA A 208 -2.48 -26.55 -3.88
CA ALA A 208 -1.24 -27.28 -3.65
C ALA A 208 -1.59 -28.68 -3.05
N PRO A 209 -1.17 -29.79 -3.67
CA PRO A 209 -1.70 -31.11 -3.34
C PRO A 209 -1.27 -31.64 -1.96
N ASP A 210 -0.39 -30.93 -1.25
CA ASP A 210 0.06 -31.27 0.10
C ASP A 210 -0.27 -30.22 1.18
N SER A 211 -0.89 -29.09 0.81
CA SER A 211 -1.37 -28.15 1.82
C SER A 211 -2.72 -28.64 2.33
N ILE A 212 -2.79 -29.04 3.60
CA ILE A 212 -4.04 -29.30 4.32
C ILE A 212 -5.03 -28.20 3.94
N SER A 213 -6.03 -28.53 3.12
CA SER A 213 -7.06 -27.58 2.74
C SER A 213 -7.75 -27.19 4.04
N THR A 214 -7.59 -25.93 4.43
CA THR A 214 -8.17 -25.45 5.67
C THR A 214 -9.68 -25.55 5.50
N TYR A 215 -10.41 -26.17 6.45
CA TYR A 215 -11.86 -26.38 6.32
C TYR A 215 -12.61 -25.07 6.00
N ALA A 216 -12.10 -23.92 6.46
CA ALA A 216 -12.62 -22.59 6.14
C ALA A 216 -12.66 -22.26 4.63
N GLN A 217 -11.80 -22.87 3.81
CA GLN A 217 -11.80 -22.70 2.34
C GLN A 217 -12.86 -23.58 1.66
N LEU A 218 -13.37 -24.60 2.35
CA LEU A 218 -14.41 -25.50 1.87
C LEU A 218 -15.80 -25.11 2.42
N ASP A 219 -15.85 -24.34 3.50
CA ASP A 219 -17.07 -23.96 4.19
C ASP A 219 -17.84 -22.86 3.43
N LEU A 220 -18.97 -23.24 2.83
CA LEU A 220 -19.91 -22.33 2.16
C LEU A 220 -20.42 -21.21 3.08
N TRP A 221 -20.47 -21.45 4.38
CA TRP A 221 -20.98 -20.50 5.38
C TRP A 221 -19.86 -19.72 6.09
N GLY A 222 -18.59 -20.02 5.79
CA GLY A 222 -17.44 -19.42 6.47
C GLY A 222 -17.42 -17.90 6.33
N GLU A 223 -17.70 -17.41 5.12
CA GLU A 223 -17.76 -15.98 4.78
C GLU A 223 -19.16 -15.35 4.94
N MET A 224 -20.19 -16.16 5.22
CA MET A 224 -21.57 -15.69 5.32
C MET A 224 -21.82 -14.90 6.62
N PRO A 225 -22.75 -13.92 6.60
CA PRO A 225 -23.03 -13.08 7.74
C PRO A 225 -23.64 -13.88 8.90
N LYS A 226 -23.06 -13.75 10.09
CA LYS A 226 -23.50 -14.40 11.33
C LYS A 226 -24.37 -13.44 12.14
N TYR A 227 -25.68 -13.54 11.98
CA TYR A 227 -26.63 -12.65 12.65
C TYR A 227 -26.89 -13.05 14.11
N SER A 228 -27.23 -12.05 14.94
CA SER A 228 -27.73 -12.23 16.31
C SER A 228 -29.15 -11.67 16.43
N ARG A 229 -29.92 -12.19 17.39
CA ARG A 229 -31.30 -11.75 17.65
C ARG A 229 -31.41 -10.28 18.06
N ASP A 230 -30.34 -9.70 18.60
CA ASP A 230 -30.32 -8.31 19.05
C ASP A 230 -29.94 -7.32 17.94
N MET A 231 -29.71 -7.80 16.69
CA MET A 231 -29.34 -6.96 15.55
C MET A 231 -30.55 -6.28 14.91
N VAL A 232 -30.36 -5.03 14.48
CA VAL A 232 -31.36 -4.26 13.74
C VAL A 232 -30.98 -4.20 12.27
N PHE A 233 -31.93 -4.53 11.39
CA PHE A 233 -31.76 -4.50 9.94
C PHE A 233 -32.24 -3.17 9.37
N LEU A 234 -31.31 -2.31 8.98
CA LEU A 234 -31.60 -1.02 8.35
C LEU A 234 -31.55 -1.15 6.83
N TYR A 235 -32.69 -0.96 6.19
CA TYR A 235 -32.81 -0.88 4.74
C TYR A 235 -32.68 0.56 4.26
N LEU A 236 -31.68 0.81 3.43
CA LEU A 236 -31.46 2.06 2.73
C LEU A 236 -31.76 1.84 1.25
N VAL A 237 -32.91 2.33 0.80
CA VAL A 237 -33.34 2.12 -0.59
C VAL A 237 -33.21 3.43 -1.35
N SER A 238 -32.24 3.47 -2.27
CA SER A 238 -32.08 4.55 -3.22
C SER A 238 -32.81 4.22 -4.51
N ARG A 239 -33.67 5.12 -4.96
CA ARG A 239 -34.37 5.06 -6.24
C ARG A 239 -34.04 6.30 -7.08
N ARG A 240 -34.36 6.25 -8.36
CA ARG A 240 -34.10 7.33 -9.33
C ARG A 240 -34.55 8.73 -8.86
N ARG A 241 -35.70 8.83 -8.19
CA ARG A 241 -36.34 10.10 -7.80
C ARG A 241 -36.81 10.11 -6.34
N ASN A 242 -36.25 9.24 -5.51
CA ASN A 242 -36.59 9.16 -4.09
C ASN A 242 -35.54 8.30 -3.37
N THR A 243 -35.33 8.58 -2.10
CA THR A 243 -34.54 7.73 -1.19
C THR A 243 -35.35 7.53 0.07
N TYR A 244 -35.30 6.32 0.63
CA TYR A 244 -35.97 6.04 1.89
C TYR A 244 -35.21 5.09 2.79
N ALA A 245 -35.47 5.21 4.08
CA ALA A 245 -34.89 4.39 5.14
C ALA A 245 -36.00 3.71 5.94
N VAL A 246 -35.78 2.45 6.31
CA VAL A 246 -36.64 1.68 7.19
C VAL A 246 -35.83 0.65 7.97
N ALA A 247 -36.17 0.39 9.22
CA ALA A 247 -35.51 -0.56 10.09
C ALA A 247 -36.49 -1.62 10.60
N TYR A 248 -35.98 -2.84 10.67
CA TYR A 248 -36.67 -4.01 11.18
C TYR A 248 -35.84 -4.67 12.27
N ASP A 249 -36.54 -5.31 13.19
CA ASP A 249 -35.94 -6.22 14.16
C ASP A 249 -35.55 -7.55 13.48
N TYR A 250 -34.84 -8.42 14.18
CA TYR A 250 -34.43 -9.74 13.69
C TYR A 250 -35.62 -10.60 13.24
N ASP A 251 -36.75 -10.51 13.95
CA ASP A 251 -37.99 -11.23 13.61
C ASP A 251 -38.76 -10.61 12.44
N GLY A 252 -38.25 -9.56 11.79
CA GLY A 252 -38.92 -8.86 10.69
C GLY A 252 -40.02 -7.89 11.15
N LYS A 253 -40.13 -7.61 12.45
CA LYS A 253 -41.05 -6.59 12.98
C LYS A 253 -40.51 -5.19 12.68
N ARG A 254 -41.38 -4.33 12.12
CA ARG A 254 -41.01 -2.96 11.77
C ARG A 254 -40.93 -2.08 13.02
N LEU A 255 -39.80 -1.39 13.21
CA LEU A 255 -39.56 -0.53 14.37
C LEU A 255 -40.14 0.88 14.21
N LEU A 256 -40.02 1.45 13.01
CA LEU A 256 -40.50 2.79 12.67
C LEU A 256 -41.10 2.80 11.26
N PRO A 257 -42.09 3.65 10.98
CA PRO A 257 -42.61 3.84 9.63
C PRO A 257 -41.52 4.37 8.70
N THR A 258 -41.62 4.02 7.42
CA THR A 258 -40.63 4.37 6.39
C THR A 258 -40.51 5.88 6.24
N TYR A 259 -39.29 6.42 6.34
CA TYR A 259 -39.03 7.82 6.00
C TYR A 259 -38.60 7.91 4.56
N THR A 260 -39.29 8.75 3.81
CA THR A 260 -39.00 9.01 2.40
C THR A 260 -38.67 10.48 2.21
N ALA A 261 -37.92 10.82 1.17
CA ALA A 261 -37.65 12.21 0.84
C ALA A 261 -38.96 13.01 0.61
N GLY A 262 -40.02 12.35 0.12
CA GLY A 262 -41.36 12.93 0.01
C GLY A 262 -42.02 13.23 1.35
N ASN A 263 -42.04 12.25 2.26
CA ASN A 263 -42.68 12.38 3.58
C ASN A 263 -42.01 13.43 4.46
N ARG A 264 -40.73 13.75 4.18
CA ARG A 264 -39.94 14.74 4.90
C ARG A 264 -39.89 16.11 4.21
N GLY A 265 -40.73 16.33 3.18
CA GLY A 265 -40.83 17.62 2.50
C GLY A 265 -39.61 17.99 1.63
N LEU A 266 -38.72 17.03 1.35
CA LEU A 266 -37.50 17.24 0.55
C LEU A 266 -37.75 17.11 -0.95
N LYS A 267 -39.00 16.88 -1.34
CA LYS A 267 -39.45 16.63 -2.70
C LYS A 267 -40.59 17.58 -3.05
N GLY A 268 -40.64 18.03 -4.31
CA GLY A 268 -41.75 18.85 -4.82
C GLY A 268 -41.54 20.37 -4.73
N GLY A 269 -40.35 20.83 -4.34
CA GLY A 269 -39.97 22.25 -4.39
C GLY A 269 -39.39 22.70 -5.74
N ASP A 270 -39.00 23.97 -5.81
CA ASP A 270 -38.57 24.67 -7.05
C ASP A 270 -37.30 24.11 -7.70
N ARG A 271 -36.52 23.29 -6.99
CA ARG A 271 -35.31 22.62 -7.52
C ARG A 271 -35.62 21.59 -8.62
N GLY A 272 -36.89 21.18 -8.74
CA GLY A 272 -37.37 20.28 -9.77
C GLY A 272 -36.90 18.83 -9.61
N PHE A 273 -37.44 17.95 -10.46
CA PHE A 273 -37.33 16.50 -10.27
C PHE A 273 -35.90 15.92 -10.37
N ARG A 274 -34.97 16.67 -10.97
CA ARG A 274 -33.56 16.26 -11.10
C ARG A 274 -32.87 16.21 -9.74
N GLY A 275 -33.29 17.06 -8.80
CA GLY A 275 -32.77 17.10 -7.43
C GLY A 275 -33.43 16.10 -6.47
N ASP A 276 -34.59 15.53 -6.81
CA ASP A 276 -35.38 14.69 -5.89
C ASP A 276 -34.58 13.48 -5.34
N GLY A 277 -33.76 12.85 -6.20
CA GLY A 277 -32.94 11.67 -5.88
C GLY A 277 -31.48 12.00 -5.57
N SER A 278 -31.18 13.22 -5.12
CA SER A 278 -29.81 13.66 -4.83
C SER A 278 -29.18 12.91 -3.66
N THR A 279 -27.85 12.99 -3.60
CA THR A 279 -27.04 12.47 -2.49
C THR A 279 -27.44 13.13 -1.17
N ASP A 280 -27.65 14.44 -1.16
CA ASP A 280 -28.00 15.20 0.06
C ASP A 280 -29.36 14.81 0.62
N ASN A 281 -30.35 14.59 -0.26
CA ASN A 281 -31.67 14.10 0.16
C ASN A 281 -31.56 12.70 0.79
N GLY A 282 -30.68 11.85 0.27
CA GLY A 282 -30.38 10.55 0.88
C GLY A 282 -29.79 10.66 2.28
N HIS A 283 -28.84 11.59 2.47
CA HIS A 283 -28.24 11.88 3.78
C HIS A 283 -29.26 12.42 4.78
N GLN A 284 -30.08 13.38 4.37
CA GLN A 284 -31.10 13.99 5.24
C GLN A 284 -32.16 12.97 5.68
N VAL A 285 -32.66 12.13 4.77
CA VAL A 285 -33.65 11.10 5.13
C VAL A 285 -33.07 10.09 6.11
N ALA A 286 -31.85 9.59 5.87
CA ALA A 286 -31.23 8.60 6.73
C ALA A 286 -30.85 9.18 8.11
N SER A 287 -30.29 10.40 8.16
CA SER A 287 -29.95 11.07 9.42
C SER A 287 -31.18 11.36 10.28
N MET A 288 -32.27 11.85 9.69
CA MET A 288 -33.54 12.02 10.39
C MET A 288 -34.09 10.69 10.89
N TYR A 289 -34.01 9.62 10.09
CA TYR A 289 -34.49 8.31 10.48
C TYR A 289 -33.71 7.74 11.67
N LEU A 290 -32.39 7.82 11.64
CA LEU A 290 -31.52 7.32 12.71
C LEU A 290 -31.73 8.07 14.03
N ASN A 291 -31.98 9.37 13.98
CA ASN A 291 -32.29 10.18 15.17
C ASN A 291 -33.56 9.69 15.87
N ASP A 292 -34.61 9.40 15.09
CA ASP A 292 -35.90 8.95 15.62
C ASP A 292 -35.86 7.44 15.98
N LEU A 293 -34.95 6.67 15.37
CA LEU A 293 -34.81 5.22 15.55
C LEU A 293 -34.22 4.83 16.91
N LEU A 294 -33.18 5.54 17.36
CA LEU A 294 -32.51 5.23 18.63
C LEU A 294 -33.45 5.17 19.85
N PRO A 295 -34.33 6.17 20.11
CA PRO A 295 -35.26 6.08 21.23
C PRO A 295 -36.24 4.92 21.10
N LYS A 296 -36.69 4.60 19.88
CA LYS A 296 -37.61 3.47 19.64
C LYS A 296 -36.99 2.11 19.89
N ILE A 297 -35.71 1.94 19.55
CA ILE A 297 -34.97 0.72 19.89
C ILE A 297 -34.85 0.58 21.41
N ARG A 298 -34.57 1.68 22.12
CA ARG A 298 -34.50 1.67 23.59
C ARG A 298 -35.84 1.30 24.23
N GLU A 299 -36.95 1.85 23.73
CA GLU A 299 -38.31 1.49 24.18
C GLU A 299 -38.62 0.01 23.93
N ALA A 300 -38.37 -0.49 22.72
CA ALA A 300 -38.63 -1.89 22.36
C ALA A 300 -37.79 -2.88 23.19
N ARG A 301 -36.52 -2.54 23.42
CA ARG A 301 -35.62 -3.33 24.26
C ARG A 301 -35.96 -3.27 25.75
N ALA A 302 -36.43 -2.11 26.24
CA ALA A 302 -36.94 -2.00 27.61
C ALA A 302 -38.20 -2.86 27.81
N ALA A 303 -39.10 -2.87 26.82
CA ALA A 303 -40.30 -3.70 26.85
C ALA A 303 -40.01 -5.21 26.85
N SER A 304 -38.89 -5.64 26.24
CA SER A 304 -38.42 -7.03 26.26
C SER A 304 -37.55 -7.39 27.47
N GLY A 305 -37.37 -6.47 28.43
CA GLY A 305 -36.59 -6.69 29.64
C GLY A 305 -35.07 -6.62 29.43
N ARG A 306 -34.60 -6.06 28.31
CA ARG A 306 -33.17 -5.90 27.97
C ARG A 306 -32.81 -4.43 27.77
N PRO A 307 -32.90 -3.56 28.80
CA PRO A 307 -32.65 -2.13 28.63
C PRO A 307 -31.23 -1.88 28.13
N LEU A 308 -31.09 -0.96 27.17
CA LEU A 308 -29.80 -0.58 26.59
C LEU A 308 -28.98 0.22 27.62
N GLY A 309 -27.78 -0.24 27.95
CA GLY A 309 -26.89 0.41 28.90
C GLY A 309 -26.34 1.75 28.41
N ARG A 310 -25.82 2.58 29.34
CA ARG A 310 -25.12 3.82 28.97
C ARG A 310 -23.81 3.48 28.24
N GLY A 311 -23.69 3.89 26.98
CA GLY A 311 -22.51 3.62 26.14
C GLY A 311 -22.58 2.32 25.34
N GLU A 312 -23.68 1.56 25.46
CA GLU A 312 -23.91 0.39 24.63
C GLU A 312 -24.36 0.82 23.21
N LYS A 313 -23.70 0.26 22.19
CA LYS A 313 -24.01 0.54 20.79
C LYS A 313 -25.02 -0.46 20.26
N VAL A 314 -25.88 -0.01 19.37
CA VAL A 314 -26.82 -0.90 18.66
C VAL A 314 -26.08 -1.57 17.49
N ASP A 315 -26.04 -2.90 17.49
CA ASP A 315 -25.53 -3.68 16.36
C ASP A 315 -26.50 -3.60 15.17
N LEU A 316 -25.99 -3.15 14.04
CA LEU A 316 -26.79 -2.80 12.87
C LEU A 316 -26.28 -3.52 11.62
N VAL A 317 -27.21 -4.08 10.86
CA VAL A 317 -26.98 -4.67 9.53
C VAL A 317 -27.55 -3.71 8.50
N VAL A 318 -26.67 -3.08 7.72
CA VAL A 318 -27.08 -2.10 6.71
C VAL A 318 -27.33 -2.86 5.41
N ARG A 319 -28.59 -2.92 4.98
CA ARG A 319 -29.02 -3.47 3.70
C ARG A 319 -29.29 -2.33 2.73
N VAL A 320 -28.48 -2.24 1.68
CA VAL A 320 -28.61 -1.20 0.68
C VAL A 320 -29.32 -1.76 -0.54
N MET A 321 -30.20 -0.95 -1.14
CA MET A 321 -30.82 -1.26 -2.42
C MET A 321 -30.66 -0.08 -3.37
N GLY A 322 -30.32 -0.41 -4.61
CA GLY A 322 -30.27 0.52 -5.74
C GLY A 322 -28.88 1.08 -6.00
N PHE A 323 -28.66 1.41 -7.27
CA PHE A 323 -27.43 2.01 -7.79
C PHE A 323 -27.54 3.54 -7.95
N TYR A 324 -28.50 4.17 -7.30
CA TYR A 324 -28.80 5.60 -7.47
C TYR A 324 -28.04 6.48 -6.46
N ASN A 325 -27.95 7.78 -6.78
CA ASN A 325 -27.09 8.75 -6.09
C ASN A 325 -27.37 8.87 -4.58
N GLY A 326 -28.63 8.75 -4.17
CA GLY A 326 -29.02 8.83 -2.76
C GLY A 326 -28.37 7.78 -1.85
N ARG A 327 -27.85 6.69 -2.42
CA ARG A 327 -27.11 5.65 -1.69
C ARG A 327 -25.92 6.22 -0.93
N GLN A 328 -25.10 7.05 -1.58
CA GLN A 328 -23.85 7.55 -1.01
C GLN A 328 -24.12 8.40 0.25
N GLY A 329 -25.11 9.29 0.16
CA GLY A 329 -25.49 10.15 1.29
C GLY A 329 -26.12 9.36 2.43
N ALA A 330 -26.96 8.37 2.11
CA ALA A 330 -27.61 7.55 3.12
C ALA A 330 -26.61 6.72 3.94
N VAL A 331 -25.62 6.09 3.29
CA VAL A 331 -24.57 5.33 3.98
C VAL A 331 -23.67 6.26 4.80
N ARG A 332 -23.34 7.44 4.28
CA ARG A 332 -22.58 8.46 5.02
C ARG A 332 -23.29 8.88 6.32
N ALA A 333 -24.61 9.06 6.28
CA ALA A 333 -25.38 9.41 7.48
C ALA A 333 -25.31 8.33 8.59
N VAL A 334 -25.17 7.06 8.21
CA VAL A 334 -24.94 5.96 9.17
C VAL A 334 -23.54 6.09 9.79
N GLN A 335 -22.53 6.37 8.97
CA GLN A 335 -21.15 6.55 9.43
C GLN A 335 -21.00 7.72 10.43
N ASP A 336 -21.71 8.83 10.17
CA ASP A 336 -21.75 10.00 11.06
C ASP A 336 -22.33 9.64 12.45
N ARG A 337 -23.05 8.52 12.57
CA ARG A 337 -23.66 8.02 13.82
C ARG A 337 -22.94 6.78 14.39
N SER A 338 -21.66 6.60 14.09
CA SER A 338 -20.81 5.51 14.62
C SER A 338 -20.63 5.51 16.15
N ALA A 339 -20.98 6.62 16.83
CA ALA A 339 -21.04 6.70 18.28
C ALA A 339 -22.18 5.83 18.86
N ASP A 340 -23.34 5.82 18.20
CA ASP A 340 -24.57 5.16 18.68
C ASP A 340 -24.79 3.78 18.02
N PHE A 341 -24.41 3.65 16.75
CA PHE A 341 -24.61 2.43 15.97
C PHE A 341 -23.28 1.78 15.60
N ARG A 342 -23.23 0.45 15.70
CA ARG A 342 -22.11 -0.38 15.23
C ARG A 342 -22.55 -1.18 14.01
N VAL A 343 -22.03 -0.84 12.84
CA VAL A 343 -22.29 -1.61 11.62
C VAL A 343 -21.50 -2.92 11.67
N ARG A 344 -22.21 -4.05 11.64
CA ARG A 344 -21.61 -5.40 11.64
C ARG A 344 -21.44 -5.95 10.24
N PHE A 345 -22.47 -5.80 9.42
CA PHE A 345 -22.50 -6.26 8.04
C PHE A 345 -23.08 -5.15 7.16
N LEU A 346 -22.50 -5.00 5.98
CA LEU A 346 -22.99 -4.13 4.92
C LEU A 346 -23.34 -5.02 3.72
N GLU A 347 -24.62 -5.17 3.47
CA GLU A 347 -25.16 -6.06 2.44
C GLU A 347 -25.84 -5.23 1.36
N ASP A 348 -25.59 -5.56 0.10
CA ASP A 348 -26.29 -4.97 -1.03
C ASP A 348 -27.30 -5.99 -1.57
N VAL A 349 -28.58 -5.72 -1.37
CA VAL A 349 -29.69 -6.60 -1.78
C VAL A 349 -30.40 -6.04 -3.02
N THR A 350 -29.63 -5.36 -3.89
CA THR A 350 -30.15 -4.79 -5.14
C THR A 350 -30.60 -5.91 -6.09
N PRO A 351 -31.84 -5.86 -6.61
CA PRO A 351 -32.35 -6.89 -7.52
C PRO A 351 -31.66 -6.83 -8.88
N PHE A 352 -31.23 -8.00 -9.38
CA PHE A 352 -30.73 -8.18 -10.74
C PHE A 352 -31.76 -8.95 -11.59
N PRO A 353 -32.34 -8.34 -12.64
CA PRO A 353 -33.36 -9.00 -13.45
C PRO A 353 -32.73 -9.99 -14.44
N LEU A 354 -32.85 -11.30 -14.17
CA LEU A 354 -32.43 -12.39 -15.04
C LEU A 354 -33.58 -12.84 -15.97
N ASN A 355 -34.08 -11.93 -16.83
CA ASN A 355 -35.27 -12.14 -17.69
C ASN A 355 -36.61 -12.28 -16.92
N GLY A 356 -36.92 -11.29 -16.08
CA GLY A 356 -38.21 -11.19 -15.38
C GLY A 356 -39.37 -10.66 -16.25
N PRO A 357 -40.50 -10.27 -15.62
CA PRO A 357 -41.66 -9.73 -16.34
C PRO A 357 -41.31 -8.46 -17.14
N LYS A 358 -42.06 -8.21 -18.22
CA LYS A 358 -41.85 -7.04 -19.07
C LYS A 358 -42.01 -5.75 -18.26
N MET A 359 -40.93 -4.98 -18.17
CA MET A 359 -40.92 -3.67 -17.52
C MET A 359 -41.70 -2.62 -18.34
N PRO A 360 -42.16 -1.52 -17.71
CA PRO A 360 -42.80 -0.43 -18.43
C PRO A 360 -41.95 0.06 -19.61
N ARG A 361 -42.58 0.21 -20.78
CA ARG A 361 -41.90 0.58 -22.03
C ARG A 361 -41.19 1.92 -21.88
N GLY A 362 -39.93 1.99 -22.30
CA GLY A 362 -39.21 3.25 -22.40
C GLY A 362 -39.75 4.13 -23.53
N VAL A 363 -39.19 5.33 -23.67
CA VAL A 363 -39.58 6.26 -24.75
C VAL A 363 -39.33 5.64 -26.13
N PHE A 364 -38.22 4.90 -26.29
CA PHE A 364 -37.85 4.29 -27.56
C PHE A 364 -38.30 2.83 -27.67
N ARG A 365 -37.90 1.99 -26.71
CA ARG A 365 -38.28 0.58 -26.61
C ARG A 365 -38.40 0.17 -25.16
#